data_AF-A0A165N5Z8-F1
#
_entry.id   AF-A0A165N5Z8-F1
#
_cell.length_a   1.000
_cell.length_b   1.000
_cell.length_c   1.000
_cell.angle_alpha   90.00
_cell.angle_beta   90.00
_cell.angle_gamma   90.00
#
_symmetry.space_group_name_H-M   'P 1'
#
loop_
_entity.id
_entity.type
_entity.pdbx_description
1 polymer ?
#
loop_
_entity_poly.entity_id
_entity_poly.type
_entity_poly.pdbx_seq_one_letter_code
_entity_poly.pdbx_strand_id
1 'polypeptide(L)'
;MPVTLRGSAIFVGALFISISAEAGIFGDAPDVVICPLESTVNREAGHVVFYIDGTEDDTPFYKPLGNNPVQLSVNDNGTLDTRIPSCAGKSLDELRQGGLAFDFN
;
A
#
# COMPACT_ATOMS: atom_id res chain seq x y z
N MET A 1 -64.34 15.55 -32.26
CA MET A 1 -63.62 14.34 -31.80
C MET A 1 -62.14 14.71 -31.67
N PRO A 2 -61.56 14.77 -30.46
CA PRO A 2 -60.19 15.23 -30.26
C PRO A 2 -59.17 14.12 -30.56
N VAL A 3 -58.07 14.51 -31.19
CA VAL A 3 -56.98 13.63 -31.65
C VAL A 3 -56.04 13.31 -30.50
N THR A 4 -55.75 12.03 -30.34
CA THR A 4 -54.92 11.40 -29.31
C THR A 4 -53.48 11.93 -29.32
N LEU A 5 -53.03 12.45 -28.18
CA LEU A 5 -51.64 12.84 -27.93
C LEU A 5 -50.85 11.61 -27.44
N ARG A 6 -49.89 11.10 -28.23
CA ARG A 6 -48.85 10.18 -27.77
C ARG A 6 -47.53 10.48 -28.48
N GLY A 7 -46.79 11.45 -27.94
CA GLY A 7 -45.39 11.69 -28.29
C GLY A 7 -44.49 10.87 -27.38
N SER A 8 -43.89 9.80 -27.92
CA SER A 8 -42.89 8.99 -27.24
C SER A 8 -41.57 9.77 -27.17
N ALA A 9 -41.20 10.26 -25.99
CA ALA A 9 -39.86 10.79 -25.74
C ALA A 9 -38.92 9.62 -25.39
N ILE A 10 -38.12 9.17 -26.35
CA ILE A 10 -37.01 8.24 -26.10
C ILE A 10 -35.79 9.11 -25.78
N PHE A 11 -35.56 9.38 -24.49
CA PHE A 11 -34.26 9.87 -24.02
C PHE A 11 -33.34 8.65 -23.88
N VAL A 12 -32.54 8.37 -24.90
CA VAL A 12 -31.40 7.46 -24.75
C VAL A 12 -30.33 8.22 -23.97
N GLY A 13 -30.38 8.09 -22.65
CA GLY A 13 -29.35 8.61 -21.75
C GLY A 13 -28.03 7.94 -22.09
N ALA A 14 -27.08 8.73 -22.58
CA ALA A 14 -25.69 8.32 -22.69
C ALA A 14 -25.15 8.09 -21.27
N LEU A 15 -25.16 6.83 -20.84
CA LEU A 15 -24.58 6.39 -19.59
C LEU A 15 -23.05 6.40 -19.78
N PHE A 16 -22.44 7.58 -19.65
CA PHE A 16 -20.99 7.68 -19.45
C PHE A 16 -20.69 7.15 -18.05
N ILE A 17 -20.49 5.83 -17.95
CA ILE A 17 -19.89 5.19 -16.78
C ILE A 17 -18.48 5.76 -16.69
N SER A 18 -18.36 6.83 -15.92
CA SER A 18 -17.10 7.42 -15.54
C SER A 18 -16.49 6.43 -14.56
N ILE A 19 -15.69 5.50 -15.08
CA ILE A 19 -14.80 4.69 -14.26
C ILE A 19 -13.81 5.69 -13.67
N SER A 20 -14.06 6.07 -12.42
CA SER A 20 -13.08 6.74 -11.59
C SER A 20 -11.88 5.80 -11.54
N ALA A 21 -10.85 6.09 -12.34
CA ALA A 21 -9.54 5.55 -12.07
C ALA A 21 -9.10 6.23 -10.76
N GLU A 22 -9.42 5.59 -9.64
CA GLU A 22 -8.84 5.91 -8.36
C GLU A 22 -7.35 5.63 -8.54
N ALA A 23 -6.59 6.68 -8.81
CA ALA A 23 -5.15 6.66 -8.63
C ALA A 23 -4.94 6.39 -7.14
N GLY A 24 -4.87 5.10 -6.78
CA GLY A 24 -4.71 4.66 -5.42
C GLY A 24 -3.46 5.32 -4.87
N ILE A 25 -3.64 6.16 -3.85
CA ILE A 25 -2.56 6.52 -2.94
C ILE A 25 -2.18 5.19 -2.30
N PHE A 26 -1.16 4.53 -2.82
CA PHE A 26 -0.47 3.33 -2.30
C PHE A 26 -1.26 2.37 -1.38
N GLY A 27 -2.55 2.12 -1.63
CA GLY A 27 -3.42 1.33 -0.75
C GLY A 27 -3.36 1.70 0.74
N ASP A 28 -3.92 0.85 1.61
CA ASP A 28 -3.75 0.95 3.07
C ASP A 28 -2.30 0.62 3.52
N ALA A 29 -1.29 0.73 2.65
CA ALA A 29 0.10 0.43 2.97
C ALA A 29 0.79 1.65 3.59
N PRO A 30 1.60 1.46 4.66
CA PRO A 30 2.32 2.55 5.28
C PRO A 30 3.44 3.10 4.40
N ASP A 31 3.64 4.42 4.43
CA ASP A 31 4.72 5.07 3.68
C ASP A 31 6.11 4.70 4.19
N VAL A 32 6.21 4.46 5.51
CA VAL A 32 7.46 4.14 6.20
C VAL A 32 7.29 2.89 7.04
N VAL A 33 8.29 2.01 6.98
CA VAL A 33 8.42 0.85 7.85
C VAL A 33 9.80 0.90 8.53
N ILE A 34 9.84 0.69 9.84
CA ILE A 34 11.06 0.66 10.63
C ILE A 34 11.27 -0.74 11.17
N CYS A 35 12.40 -1.34 10.81
CA CYS A 35 12.81 -2.65 11.35
C CYS A 35 13.95 -2.48 12.34
N PRO A 36 13.72 -2.80 13.63
CA PRO A 36 14.79 -2.85 14.63
C PRO A 36 15.83 -3.90 14.26
N LEU A 37 17.11 -3.58 14.42
CA LEU A 37 18.21 -4.54 14.30
C LEU A 37 18.69 -4.90 15.69
N GLU A 38 18.74 -6.19 15.99
CA GLU A 38 19.38 -6.67 17.21
C GLU A 38 20.90 -6.56 17.10
N SER A 39 21.55 -6.32 18.24
CA SER A 39 23.02 -6.34 18.29
C SER A 39 23.49 -7.76 18.04
N THR A 40 24.43 -7.91 17.12
CA THR A 40 25.17 -9.15 16.90
C THR A 40 26.63 -8.94 17.27
N VAL A 41 27.43 -10.01 17.28
CA VAL A 41 28.88 -9.92 17.53
C VAL A 41 29.59 -8.94 16.57
N ASN A 42 29.03 -8.71 15.38
CA ASN A 42 29.64 -7.91 14.31
C ASN A 42 28.86 -6.63 13.97
N ARG A 43 27.78 -6.31 14.69
CA ARG A 43 26.94 -5.15 14.38
C ARG A 43 26.22 -4.64 15.63
N GLU A 44 26.31 -3.35 15.89
CA GLU A 44 25.55 -2.70 16.95
C GLU A 44 24.05 -2.74 16.65
N ALA A 45 23.24 -2.74 17.71
CA ALA A 45 21.80 -2.58 17.60
C ALA A 45 21.46 -1.24 16.92
N GLY A 46 20.35 -1.21 16.19
CA GLY A 46 19.95 -0.01 15.46
C GLY A 46 18.58 -0.16 14.82
N HIS A 47 18.31 0.70 13.83
CA HIS A 47 17.07 0.66 13.07
C HIS A 47 17.41 0.76 11.58
N VAL A 48 16.70 0.01 10.76
CA VAL A 48 16.65 0.24 9.31
C VAL A 48 15.29 0.83 9.00
N VAL A 49 15.30 2.02 8.42
CA VAL A 49 14.08 2.71 7.99
C VAL A 49 13.90 2.42 6.50
N PHE A 50 12.69 2.04 6.13
CA PHE A 50 12.29 1.72 4.78
C PHE A 50 11.17 2.64 4.34
N TYR A 51 11.21 3.01 3.06
CA TYR A 51 10.23 3.88 2.43
C TYR A 51 9.65 3.17 1.22
N ILE A 52 8.39 3.44 0.93
CA ILE A 52 7.76 2.94 -0.28
C ILE A 52 8.52 3.43 -1.52
N ASP A 53 8.91 2.48 -2.37
CA ASP A 53 9.63 2.73 -3.63
C ASP A 53 8.73 2.58 -4.84
N GLY A 54 7.65 1.82 -4.70
CA GLY A 54 6.64 1.61 -5.73
C GLY A 54 5.69 0.48 -5.36
N THR A 55 4.82 0.15 -6.30
CA THR A 55 3.87 -0.97 -6.21
C THR A 55 3.90 -1.77 -7.50
N GLU A 56 3.82 -3.10 -7.38
CA GLU A 56 3.58 -4.04 -8.49
C GLU A 56 2.32 -4.82 -8.13
N ASP A 57 1.32 -4.85 -9.01
CA ASP A 57 0.05 -5.55 -8.77
C ASP A 57 -0.57 -5.23 -7.39
N ASP A 58 -0.66 -3.93 -7.07
CA ASP A 58 -1.14 -3.39 -5.77
C ASP A 58 -0.33 -3.81 -4.54
N THR A 59 0.80 -4.49 -4.73
CA THR A 59 1.71 -4.92 -3.66
C THR A 59 2.84 -3.90 -3.48
N PRO A 60 3.02 -3.32 -2.28
CA PRO A 60 4.05 -2.30 -2.06
C PRO A 60 5.45 -2.91 -1.93
N PHE A 61 6.42 -2.22 -2.52
CA PHE A 61 7.85 -2.49 -2.40
C PHE A 61 8.51 -1.36 -1.64
N TYR A 62 9.44 -1.74 -0.77
CA TYR A 62 10.10 -0.81 0.13
C TYR A 62 11.61 -0.86 -0.05
N LYS A 63 12.23 0.34 -0.07
CA LYS A 63 13.68 0.51 -0.11
C LYS A 63 14.21 1.07 1.21
N PRO A 64 15.41 0.65 1.66
CA PRO A 64 16.01 1.18 2.87
C PRO A 64 16.60 2.58 2.65
N LEU A 65 16.54 3.40 3.68
CA LEU A 65 17.27 4.66 3.78
C LEU A 65 18.73 4.36 4.15
N GLY A 66 19.52 4.00 3.13
CA GLY A 66 20.96 3.75 3.26
C GLY A 66 21.47 2.71 2.27
N ASN A 67 22.76 2.41 2.33
CA ASN A 67 23.41 1.45 1.42
C ASN A 67 23.18 -0.04 1.80
N ASN A 68 22.15 -0.35 2.59
CA ASN A 68 21.82 -1.74 2.88
C ASN A 68 21.12 -2.34 1.65
N PRO A 69 21.57 -3.48 1.10
CA PRO A 69 20.95 -4.11 -0.06
C PRO A 69 19.69 -4.92 0.30
N VAL A 70 19.04 -4.61 1.42
CA VAL A 70 17.88 -5.37 1.90
C VAL A 70 16.63 -4.73 1.31
N GLN A 71 15.85 -5.50 0.58
CA GLN A 71 14.52 -5.09 0.13
C GLN A 71 13.48 -5.63 1.11
N LEU A 72 12.41 -4.88 1.31
CA LEU A 72 11.20 -5.32 2.02
C LEU A 72 10.09 -5.43 0.98
N SER A 73 9.43 -6.58 0.93
CA SER A 73 8.22 -6.80 0.14
C SER A 73 7.08 -7.23 1.06
N VAL A 74 5.85 -7.01 0.61
CA VAL A 74 4.66 -7.55 1.26
C VAL A 74 4.22 -8.77 0.47
N ASN A 75 3.87 -9.86 1.16
CA ASN A 75 3.34 -11.05 0.49
C ASN A 75 1.80 -10.97 0.34
N ASP A 76 1.23 -11.96 -0.33
CA ASP A 76 -0.22 -12.06 -0.60
C ASP A 76 -1.10 -12.04 0.66
N ASN A 77 -0.53 -12.34 1.84
CA ASN A 77 -1.24 -12.33 3.12
C ASN A 77 -1.14 -10.97 3.85
N GLY A 78 -0.53 -9.96 3.23
CA GLY A 78 -0.34 -8.65 3.85
C GLY A 78 0.74 -8.62 4.94
N THR A 79 1.66 -9.58 4.95
CA THR A 79 2.79 -9.61 5.91
C THR A 79 4.12 -9.31 5.22
N LEU A 80 5.08 -8.78 5.99
CA LEU A 80 6.41 -8.47 5.47
C LEU A 80 7.19 -9.75 5.17
N ASP A 81 7.60 -9.89 3.91
CA ASP A 81 8.62 -10.83 3.47
C ASP A 81 9.99 -10.14 3.50
N THR A 82 10.82 -10.57 4.44
CA THR A 82 12.15 -10.00 4.66
C THR A 82 13.09 -10.95 5.37
N ARG A 83 14.38 -10.71 5.17
CA ARG A 83 15.45 -11.37 5.92
C ARG A 83 15.73 -10.72 7.28
N ILE A 84 15.05 -9.62 7.64
CA ILE A 84 15.21 -8.96 8.94
C ILE A 84 14.31 -9.64 9.97
N PRO A 85 14.85 -10.37 10.97
CA PRO A 85 14.03 -11.19 11.87
C PRO A 85 12.99 -10.42 12.67
N SER A 86 13.25 -9.15 12.99
CA SER A 86 12.33 -8.31 13.77
C SER A 86 11.07 -7.90 13.01
N CYS A 87 11.09 -7.96 11.68
CA CYS A 87 9.99 -7.57 10.80
C CYS A 87 9.37 -8.76 10.05
N ALA A 88 10.12 -9.86 9.88
CA ALA A 88 9.69 -11.02 9.12
C ALA A 88 8.37 -11.59 9.65
N GLY A 89 7.37 -11.72 8.76
CA GLY A 89 6.07 -12.31 9.07
C GLY A 89 5.10 -11.43 9.85
N LYS A 90 5.48 -10.20 10.23
CA LYS A 90 4.57 -9.24 10.85
C LYS A 90 3.64 -8.62 9.80
N SER A 91 2.39 -8.37 10.19
CA SER A 91 1.47 -7.59 9.35
C SER A 91 1.79 -6.10 9.44
N LEU A 92 1.38 -5.34 8.42
CA LEU A 92 1.54 -3.88 8.42
C LEU A 92 0.82 -3.22 9.60
N ASP A 93 -0.36 -3.73 9.98
CA ASP A 93 -1.12 -3.25 11.12
C ASP A 93 -0.41 -3.50 12.46
N GLU A 94 0.24 -4.66 12.61
CA GLU A 94 1.04 -4.95 13.81
C GLU A 94 2.19 -3.95 13.95
N LEU A 95 2.82 -3.58 12.84
CA LEU A 95 3.89 -2.59 12.83
C LEU A 95 3.37 -1.18 13.14
N ARG A 96 2.21 -0.79 12.62
CA ARG A 96 1.55 0.49 12.96
C ARG A 96 1.25 0.57 14.46
N GLN A 97 0.63 -0.46 15.03
CA GLN A 97 0.33 -0.53 16.45
C GLN A 97 1.59 -0.50 17.32
N GLY A 98 2.69 -1.07 16.82
CA GLY A 98 4.00 -1.03 17.46
C GLY A 98 4.76 0.29 17.32
N GLY A 99 4.23 1.28 16.58
CA GLY A 99 4.96 2.52 16.28
C GLY A 99 6.18 2.29 15.37
N LEU A 100 6.12 1.26 14.54
CA LEU A 100 7.16 0.85 13.60
C LEU A 100 6.72 1.01 12.14
N ALA A 101 5.50 1.48 11.88
CA ALA A 101 5.06 1.87 10.55
C ALA A 101 4.28 3.19 10.63
N PHE A 102 4.48 4.06 9.64
CA PHE A 102 3.96 5.43 9.64
C PHE A 102 3.40 5.82 8.29
N ASP A 103 2.32 6.58 8.33
CA ASP A 103 1.64 7.20 7.18
C ASP A 103 1.90 8.71 7.22
N PHE A 104 2.30 9.31 6.09
CA PHE A 104 2.46 10.75 5.92
C PHE A 104 1.17 11.36 5.38
N ASN A 105 0.15 11.45 6.23
CA ASN A 105 -1.09 12.20 5.94
C ASN A 105 -0.86 13.72 5.90
#